data_AF-A0A2S6HRL9-F1
#
_entry.id   AF-A0A2S6HRL9-F1
#
_cell.length_a   1.000
_cell.length_b   1.000
_cell.length_c   1.000
_cell.angle_alpha   90.00
_cell.angle_beta   90.00
_cell.angle_gamma   90.00
#
_symmetry.space_group_name_H-M   'P 1'
#
loop_
_entity.id
_entity.type
_entity.pdbx_description
1 polymer ?
#
loop_
_entity_poly.entity_id
_entity_poly.type
_entity_poly.pdbx_seq_one_letter_code
_entity_poly.pdbx_strand_id
1 'polypeptide(L)'
;MFFVPGIIVSVVTFPGVIIHELAHQIFCRLMRVPVYEVKYFQFSNPCGYVLHEATQDPLKTFLISTGPFLINTLIGMIILSPAAIDLIIFKDYSNPLNLLLGWIGFSALMHAFPSTGDAKVLVNNILKNKNVNVLVKLIVAPVIGLIYVGAIGSVVWLDAIYAAAIAMIIPNLFLLF
;
A
#
# COMPACT_ATOMS: atom_id res chain seq x y z
N MET A 1 -1.53 26.26 -5.43
CA MET A 1 -0.44 25.55 -4.71
C MET A 1 -0.05 24.35 -5.55
N PHE A 2 1.24 24.15 -5.82
CA PHE A 2 1.75 23.14 -6.74
C PHE A 2 1.31 21.72 -6.32
N PHE A 3 0.19 21.27 -6.87
CA PHE A 3 -0.25 19.89 -6.82
C PHE A 3 0.61 19.15 -7.84
N VAL A 4 1.64 18.45 -7.39
CA VAL A 4 2.29 17.47 -8.27
C VAL A 4 1.19 16.48 -8.68
N PRO A 5 0.93 16.27 -9.98
CA PRO A 5 -0.05 15.27 -10.41
C PRO A 5 0.34 13.94 -9.77
N GLY A 6 -0.59 13.25 -9.10
CA GLY A 6 -0.31 11.98 -8.43
C GLY A 6 0.42 10.97 -9.34
N ILE A 7 0.18 11.06 -10.65
CA ILE A 7 0.88 10.29 -11.68
C ILE A 7 2.40 10.53 -11.66
N ILE A 8 2.88 11.78 -11.54
CA ILE A 8 4.33 12.06 -11.51
C ILE A 8 4.97 11.42 -10.28
N VAL A 9 4.32 11.55 -9.12
CA VAL A 9 4.81 10.90 -7.88
C VAL A 9 4.83 9.39 -8.08
N SER A 10 3.74 8.79 -8.54
CA SER A 10 3.66 7.35 -8.82
C SER A 10 4.67 6.87 -9.86
N VAL A 11 5.05 7.70 -10.83
CA VAL A 11 6.10 7.37 -11.81
C VAL A 11 7.48 7.41 -11.17
N VAL A 12 7.77 8.39 -10.32
CA VAL A 12 9.07 8.47 -9.62
C VAL A 12 9.21 7.38 -8.55
N THR A 13 8.10 6.96 -7.94
CA THR A 13 8.03 5.90 -6.92
C THR A 13 7.39 4.63 -7.44
N PHE A 14 7.53 4.37 -8.76
CA PHE A 14 6.91 3.23 -9.44
C PHE A 14 7.21 1.85 -8.83
N PRO A 15 8.37 1.58 -8.18
CA PRO A 15 8.58 0.28 -7.56
C PRO A 15 7.50 -0.04 -6.52
N GLY A 16 7.00 0.98 -5.81
CA GLY A 16 5.92 0.81 -4.85
C GLY A 16 4.60 0.41 -5.48
N VAL A 17 4.26 1.00 -6.64
CA VAL A 17 3.08 0.62 -7.43
C VAL A 17 3.17 -0.85 -7.86
N ILE A 18 4.33 -1.28 -8.37
CA ILE A 18 4.55 -2.66 -8.78
C ILE A 18 4.33 -3.63 -7.61
N ILE A 19 4.91 -3.33 -6.45
CA ILE A 19 4.78 -4.18 -5.25
C ILE A 19 3.32 -4.22 -4.80
N HIS A 20 2.60 -3.09 -4.86
CA HIS A 20 1.19 -2.99 -4.49
C HIS A 20 0.31 -3.90 -5.36
N GLU A 21 0.42 -3.77 -6.68
CA GLU A 21 -0.37 -4.58 -7.62
C GLU A 21 0.03 -6.07 -7.56
N LEU A 22 1.31 -6.35 -7.33
CA LEU A 22 1.77 -7.72 -7.12
C LEU A 22 1.15 -8.31 -5.85
N ALA A 23 1.07 -7.55 -4.76
CA ALA A 23 0.43 -7.98 -3.52
C ALA A 23 -1.07 -8.24 -3.76
N HIS A 24 -1.79 -7.34 -4.45
CA HIS A 24 -3.18 -7.57 -4.83
C HIS A 24 -3.37 -8.89 -5.59
N GLN A 25 -2.52 -9.14 -6.58
CA GLN A 25 -2.59 -10.37 -7.36
C GLN A 25 -2.28 -11.61 -6.52
N ILE A 26 -1.30 -11.54 -5.61
CA ILE A 26 -0.97 -12.63 -4.68
C ILE A 26 -2.20 -12.97 -3.84
N PHE A 27 -2.88 -11.98 -3.24
CA PHE A 27 -4.09 -12.23 -2.47
C PHE A 27 -5.23 -12.77 -3.32
N CYS A 28 -5.40 -12.31 -4.57
CA CYS A 28 -6.36 -12.90 -5.49
C CYS A 28 -6.09 -14.40 -5.69
N ARG A 29 -4.83 -14.77 -5.96
CA ARG A 29 -4.43 -16.18 -6.17
C ARG A 29 -4.59 -17.03 -4.91
N LEU A 30 -4.17 -16.51 -3.74
CA LEU A 30 -4.32 -17.20 -2.45
C LEU A 30 -5.80 -17.47 -2.12
N MET A 31 -6.68 -16.51 -2.43
CA MET A 31 -8.12 -16.62 -2.21
C MET A 31 -8.87 -17.36 -3.34
N ARG A 32 -8.13 -17.88 -4.33
CA ARG A 32 -8.66 -18.57 -5.52
C ARG A 32 -9.69 -17.71 -6.27
N VAL A 33 -9.39 -16.42 -6.42
CA VAL A 33 -10.15 -15.47 -7.24
C VAL A 33 -9.46 -15.34 -8.60
N PRO A 34 -10.13 -15.69 -9.70
CA PRO A 34 -9.60 -15.54 -11.06
C PRO A 34 -9.16 -14.11 -11.35
N VAL A 35 -7.97 -13.97 -11.92
CA VAL A 35 -7.42 -12.69 -12.37
C VAL A 35 -7.48 -12.66 -13.89
N TYR A 36 -8.16 -11.66 -14.44
CA TYR A 36 -8.36 -11.50 -15.88
C TYR A 36 -7.20 -10.73 -16.53
N GLU A 37 -6.72 -9.67 -15.86
CA GLU A 37 -5.67 -8.81 -16.39
C GLU A 37 -4.86 -8.22 -15.24
N VAL A 38 -3.54 -8.07 -15.45
CA VAL A 38 -2.68 -7.35 -14.51
C VAL A 38 -1.78 -6.39 -15.27
N LYS A 39 -1.74 -5.15 -14.80
CA LYS A 39 -0.73 -4.16 -15.17
C LYS A 39 -0.03 -3.70 -13.90
N TYR A 40 1.17 -4.21 -13.66
CA TYR A 40 1.96 -3.82 -12.49
C TYR A 40 2.41 -2.36 -12.53
N PHE A 41 2.60 -1.80 -13.73
CA PHE A 41 2.88 -0.39 -13.91
C PHE A 41 2.50 0.09 -15.32
N GLN A 42 2.00 1.32 -15.44
CA GLN A 42 1.76 2.03 -16.68
C GLN A 42 1.86 3.54 -16.47
N PHE A 43 2.26 4.29 -17.51
CA PHE A 43 2.28 5.75 -17.53
C PHE A 43 0.88 6.33 -17.79
N SER A 44 -0.12 5.84 -17.07
CA SER A 44 -1.52 6.24 -17.18
C SER A 44 -2.14 6.37 -15.78
N ASN A 45 -3.42 6.75 -15.71
CA ASN A 45 -4.21 6.75 -14.48
C ASN A 45 -5.30 5.68 -14.57
N PRO A 46 -5.26 4.61 -13.76
CA PRO A 46 -4.34 4.37 -12.65
C PRO A 46 -2.94 3.92 -13.12
N CYS A 47 -1.91 4.13 -12.30
CA CYS A 47 -0.52 3.76 -12.64
C CYS A 47 -0.26 2.25 -12.55
N GLY A 48 -1.21 1.48 -12.04
CA GLY A 48 -1.22 0.01 -12.00
C GLY A 48 -2.64 -0.47 -11.71
N TYR A 49 -2.96 -1.72 -12.04
CA TYR A 49 -4.21 -2.37 -11.62
C TYR A 49 -4.16 -3.89 -11.75
N VAL A 50 -4.97 -4.57 -10.94
CA VAL A 50 -5.34 -5.98 -11.07
C VAL A 50 -6.84 -6.10 -11.33
N LEU A 51 -7.21 -6.54 -12.52
CA LEU A 51 -8.61 -6.86 -12.85
C LEU A 51 -8.88 -8.32 -12.50
N HIS A 52 -9.82 -8.56 -11.58
CA HIS A 52 -10.15 -9.89 -11.08
C HIS A 52 -11.67 -10.09 -10.98
N GLU A 53 -12.09 -11.35 -10.81
CA GLU A 53 -13.50 -11.70 -10.62
C GLU A 53 -14.07 -11.05 -9.36
N ALA A 54 -15.33 -10.59 -9.44
CA ALA A 54 -16.04 -10.06 -8.29
C ALA A 54 -16.37 -11.19 -7.31
N THR A 55 -16.09 -10.97 -6.02
CA THR A 55 -16.38 -11.93 -4.95
C THR A 55 -17.36 -11.34 -3.94
N GLN A 56 -18.35 -12.14 -3.52
CA GLN A 56 -19.25 -11.79 -2.42
C GLN A 56 -18.79 -12.36 -1.07
N ASP A 57 -17.73 -13.19 -1.07
CA ASP A 57 -17.13 -13.72 0.15
C ASP A 57 -16.45 -12.56 0.93
N PRO A 58 -16.85 -12.30 2.18
CA PRO A 58 -16.31 -11.19 2.97
C PRO A 58 -14.83 -11.33 3.27
N LEU A 59 -14.34 -12.55 3.53
CA LEU A 59 -12.93 -12.79 3.86
C LEU A 59 -12.06 -12.55 2.62
N LYS A 60 -12.49 -13.07 1.46
CA LYS A 60 -11.78 -12.82 0.19
C LYS A 60 -11.71 -11.34 -0.12
N THR A 61 -12.85 -10.66 0.00
CA THR A 61 -12.93 -9.21 -0.25
C THR A 61 -12.01 -8.44 0.67
N PHE A 62 -12.05 -8.76 1.97
CA PHE A 62 -11.22 -8.10 2.98
C PHE A 62 -9.73 -8.30 2.71
N LEU A 63 -9.29 -9.54 2.50
CA LEU A 63 -7.87 -9.87 2.30
C LEU A 63 -7.33 -9.30 0.98
N ILE A 64 -8.09 -9.35 -0.11
CA ILE A 64 -7.66 -8.77 -1.39
C ILE A 64 -7.53 -7.24 -1.28
N SER A 65 -8.46 -6.58 -0.59
CA SER A 65 -8.49 -5.11 -0.48
C SER A 65 -7.48 -4.54 0.52
N THR A 66 -7.09 -5.31 1.55
CA THR A 66 -6.22 -4.83 2.64
C THR A 66 -4.82 -5.44 2.60
N GLY A 67 -4.66 -6.55 1.90
CA GLY A 67 -3.41 -7.27 1.76
C GLY A 67 -2.24 -6.43 1.24
N PRO A 68 -2.41 -5.60 0.19
CA PRO A 68 -1.34 -4.74 -0.31
C PRO A 68 -0.75 -3.82 0.75
N PHE A 69 -1.58 -3.26 1.63
CA PHE A 69 -1.09 -2.43 2.74
C PHE A 69 -0.10 -3.17 3.63
N LEU A 70 -0.41 -4.41 4.01
CA LEU A 70 0.46 -5.22 4.85
C LEU A 70 1.76 -5.59 4.13
N ILE A 71 1.66 -6.00 2.87
CA ILE A 71 2.82 -6.45 2.08
C ILE A 71 3.75 -5.28 1.75
N ASN A 72 3.23 -4.17 1.26
CA ASN A 72 4.03 -2.97 0.97
C ASN A 72 4.70 -2.42 2.22
N THR A 73 3.98 -2.38 3.35
CA THR A 73 4.55 -1.96 4.63
C THR A 73 5.70 -2.87 5.05
N LEU A 74 5.48 -4.19 5.04
CA LEU A 74 6.49 -5.16 5.45
C LEU A 74 7.72 -5.15 4.53
N ILE A 75 7.52 -5.22 3.22
CA ILE A 75 8.60 -5.19 2.22
C ILE A 75 9.34 -3.86 2.30
N GLY A 76 8.62 -2.74 2.40
CA GLY A 76 9.20 -1.42 2.55
C GLY A 76 10.11 -1.32 3.76
N MET A 77 9.66 -1.81 4.93
CA MET A 77 10.47 -1.84 6.14
C MET A 77 11.71 -2.73 5.99
N ILE A 78 11.57 -3.95 5.44
CA ILE A 78 12.69 -4.88 5.27
C ILE A 78 13.74 -4.28 4.33
N ILE A 79 13.34 -3.78 3.17
CA ILE A 79 14.26 -3.24 2.16
C ILE A 79 14.94 -1.96 2.66
N LEU A 80 14.19 -1.10 3.36
CA LEU A 80 14.72 0.16 3.88
C LEU A 80 15.67 -0.06 5.07
N SER A 81 15.47 -1.12 5.86
CA SER A 81 16.21 -1.35 7.11
C SER A 81 17.74 -1.30 7.00
N PRO A 82 18.42 -1.98 6.06
CA PRO A 82 19.88 -1.90 5.94
C PRO A 82 20.40 -0.51 5.56
N ALA A 83 19.58 0.31 4.90
CA ALA A 83 19.96 1.66 4.45
C ALA A 83 19.52 2.76 5.43
N ALA A 84 18.60 2.47 6.35
CA ALA A 84 17.94 3.48 7.16
C ALA A 84 18.90 4.22 8.10
N ILE A 85 19.85 3.51 8.72
CA ILE A 85 20.82 4.12 9.64
C ILE A 85 21.71 5.12 8.89
N ASP A 86 22.33 4.68 7.79
CA ASP A 86 23.25 5.51 7.01
C ASP A 86 22.54 6.73 6.41
N LEU A 87 21.35 6.53 5.83
CA LEU A 87 20.62 7.61 5.16
C LEU A 87 19.96 8.60 6.13
N ILE A 88 19.41 8.13 7.26
CA ILE A 88 18.56 8.95 8.14
C ILE A 88 19.36 9.49 9.34
N ILE A 89 20.18 8.64 9.98
CA ILE A 89 20.97 9.03 11.16
C ILE A 89 22.26 9.70 10.71
N PHE A 90 23.09 8.99 9.96
CA PHE A 90 24.41 9.49 9.56
C PHE A 90 24.35 10.49 8.40
N LYS A 91 23.23 10.50 7.64
CA LYS A 91 23.04 11.33 6.45
C LYS A 91 24.17 11.13 5.43
N ASP A 92 24.65 9.90 5.32
CA ASP A 92 25.63 9.49 4.34
C ASP A 92 24.93 9.01 3.06
N TYR A 93 25.15 9.74 1.98
CA TYR A 93 24.58 9.48 0.65
C TYR A 93 25.64 8.98 -0.35
N SER A 94 26.83 8.60 0.12
CA SER A 94 27.94 8.19 -0.74
C SER A 94 27.74 6.80 -1.35
N ASN A 95 27.02 5.90 -0.65
CA ASN A 95 26.79 4.53 -1.08
C ASN A 95 25.57 4.41 -2.02
N PRO A 96 25.76 4.10 -3.32
CA PRO A 96 24.66 4.00 -4.27
C PRO A 96 23.67 2.88 -3.93
N LEU A 97 24.12 1.80 -3.29
CA LEU A 97 23.25 0.70 -2.89
C LEU A 97 22.27 1.15 -1.79
N ASN A 98 22.74 1.94 -0.82
CA ASN A 98 21.88 2.49 0.22
C ASN A 98 20.83 3.43 -0.38
N LEU A 99 21.23 4.29 -1.32
CA LEU A 99 20.29 5.15 -2.04
C LEU A 99 19.22 4.35 -2.81
N LEU A 100 19.62 3.27 -3.48
CA LEU A 100 18.70 2.38 -4.20
C LEU A 100 17.71 1.69 -3.25
N LEU A 101 18.21 1.11 -2.16
CA LEU A 101 17.38 0.44 -1.14
C LEU A 101 16.46 1.44 -0.45
N GLY A 102 16.97 2.63 -0.14
CA GLY A 102 16.20 3.76 0.39
C GLY A 102 15.05 4.13 -0.52
N TRP A 103 15.33 4.32 -1.82
CA TRP A 103 14.32 4.66 -2.82
C TRP A 103 13.27 3.55 -3.00
N ILE A 104 13.66 2.27 -3.11
CA ILE A 104 12.72 1.15 -3.26
C ILE A 104 11.86 0.99 -2.00
N GLY A 105 12.48 0.98 -0.82
CA GLY A 105 11.79 0.80 0.45
C GLY A 105 10.81 1.94 0.72
N PHE A 106 11.25 3.19 0.53
CA PHE A 106 10.38 4.36 0.68
C PHE A 106 9.24 4.37 -0.34
N SER A 107 9.51 3.99 -1.61
CA SER A 107 8.48 3.86 -2.63
C SER A 107 7.42 2.83 -2.24
N ALA A 108 7.82 1.66 -1.72
CA ALA A 108 6.88 0.64 -1.24
C ALA A 108 5.97 1.18 -0.14
N LEU A 109 6.53 1.90 0.84
CA LEU A 109 5.77 2.52 1.93
C LEU A 109 4.80 3.59 1.44
N MET A 110 5.22 4.44 0.49
CA MET A 110 4.34 5.47 -0.09
C MET A 110 3.13 4.88 -0.81
N HIS A 111 3.27 3.70 -1.41
CA HIS A 111 2.17 3.02 -2.08
C HIS A 111 1.52 1.93 -1.21
N ALA A 112 1.60 2.03 0.11
CA ALA A 112 0.99 1.03 0.99
C ALA A 112 -0.54 1.17 1.09
N PHE A 113 -1.07 2.40 1.12
CA PHE A 113 -2.50 2.58 1.38
C PHE A 113 -3.38 2.03 0.26
N PRO A 114 -4.46 1.29 0.59
CA PRO A 114 -5.42 0.84 -0.41
C PRO A 114 -6.18 2.01 -1.03
N SER A 115 -6.71 1.80 -2.24
CA SER A 115 -7.41 2.85 -2.98
C SER A 115 -8.83 3.09 -2.47
N THR A 116 -9.43 4.21 -2.90
CA THR A 116 -10.88 4.41 -2.70
C THR A 116 -11.73 3.37 -3.44
N GLY A 117 -11.19 2.71 -4.47
CA GLY A 117 -11.83 1.58 -5.14
C GLY A 117 -11.97 0.39 -4.20
N ASP A 118 -10.89 0.02 -3.53
CA ASP A 118 -10.86 -1.08 -2.55
C ASP A 118 -11.83 -0.83 -1.40
N ALA A 119 -11.84 0.41 -0.87
CA ALA A 119 -12.79 0.82 0.16
C ALA A 119 -14.25 0.67 -0.30
N LYS A 120 -14.58 1.06 -1.54
CA LYS A 120 -15.93 0.92 -2.10
C LYS A 120 -16.33 -0.55 -2.24
N VAL A 121 -15.41 -1.41 -2.67
CA VAL A 121 -15.65 -2.85 -2.78
C VAL A 121 -15.96 -3.43 -1.39
N LEU A 122 -15.21 -3.07 -0.35
CA LEU A 122 -15.48 -3.48 1.03
C LEU A 122 -16.85 -2.99 1.53
N VAL A 123 -17.20 -1.73 1.29
CA VAL A 123 -18.51 -1.18 1.66
C VAL A 123 -19.64 -1.96 1.00
N ASN A 124 -19.53 -2.22 -0.32
CA ASN A 124 -20.59 -2.86 -1.07
C ASN A 124 -20.74 -4.35 -0.74
N ASN A 125 -19.63 -5.09 -0.63
CA ASN A 125 -19.66 -6.55 -0.47
C ASN A 125 -19.72 -6.99 1.00
N ILE A 126 -19.35 -6.14 1.96
CA ILE A 126 -19.36 -6.45 3.39
C ILE A 126 -20.43 -5.65 4.14
N LEU A 127 -20.34 -4.31 4.15
CA LEU A 127 -21.24 -3.50 5.00
C LEU A 127 -22.69 -3.51 4.49
N LYS A 128 -22.89 -3.31 3.18
CA LYS A 128 -24.22 -3.29 2.55
C LYS A 128 -24.80 -4.69 2.31
N ASN A 129 -23.97 -5.72 2.36
CA ASN A 129 -24.42 -7.10 2.16
C ASN A 129 -25.25 -7.58 3.36
N LYS A 130 -26.52 -7.91 3.11
CA LYS A 130 -27.46 -8.37 4.17
C LYS A 130 -27.10 -9.74 4.73
N ASN A 131 -26.37 -10.55 3.97
CA ASN A 131 -25.99 -11.92 4.35
C ASN A 131 -24.75 -11.97 5.26
N VAL A 132 -24.09 -10.83 5.49
CA VAL A 132 -22.90 -10.75 6.35
C VAL A 132 -23.30 -10.46 7.80
N ASN A 133 -22.72 -11.22 8.73
CA ASN A 133 -22.96 -11.07 10.16
C ASN A 133 -22.60 -9.64 10.63
N VAL A 134 -23.44 -9.07 11.50
CA VAL A 134 -23.26 -7.75 12.11
C VAL A 134 -21.90 -7.62 12.80
N LEU A 135 -21.41 -8.69 13.46
CA LEU A 135 -20.09 -8.68 14.11
C LEU A 135 -18.95 -8.42 13.12
N VAL A 136 -18.98 -9.05 11.94
CA VAL A 136 -17.98 -8.84 10.89
C VAL A 136 -18.03 -7.40 10.40
N LYS A 137 -19.25 -6.85 10.22
CA LYS A 137 -19.42 -5.44 9.82
C LYS A 137 -18.83 -4.48 10.84
N LEU A 138 -19.04 -4.74 12.14
CA LEU A 138 -18.51 -3.91 13.22
C LEU A 138 -16.98 -3.89 13.25
N ILE A 139 -16.35 -5.03 12.98
CA ILE A 139 -14.88 -5.16 12.94
C ILE A 139 -14.30 -4.50 11.68
N VAL A 140 -14.94 -4.68 10.52
CA VAL A 140 -14.43 -4.19 9.24
C VAL A 140 -14.72 -2.69 9.01
N ALA A 141 -15.80 -2.15 9.58
CA ALA A 141 -16.15 -0.73 9.47
C ALA A 141 -15.03 0.25 9.86
N PRO A 142 -14.33 0.11 11.01
CA PRO A 142 -13.22 1.00 11.34
C PRO A 142 -12.06 0.88 10.34
N VAL A 143 -11.78 -0.32 9.83
CA VAL A 143 -10.74 -0.54 8.81
C VAL A 143 -11.09 0.19 7.51
N ILE A 144 -12.35 0.10 7.05
CA ILE A 144 -12.84 0.86 5.89
C ILE A 144 -12.68 2.36 6.12
N GLY A 145 -13.03 2.85 7.32
CA GLY A 145 -12.85 4.25 7.70
C GLY A 145 -11.39 4.69 7.57
N LEU A 146 -10.45 3.90 8.11
CA LEU A 146 -9.02 4.16 8.00
C LEU A 146 -8.53 4.16 6.55
N ILE A 147 -9.04 3.26 5.69
CA ILE A 147 -8.70 3.25 4.26
C ILE A 147 -9.18 4.54 3.58
N TYR A 148 -10.41 4.99 3.85
CA TYR A 148 -10.88 6.26 3.29
C TYR A 148 -10.06 7.45 3.77
N VAL A 149 -9.71 7.51 5.07
CA VAL A 149 -8.82 8.55 5.60
C VAL A 149 -7.45 8.50 4.92
N GLY A 150 -6.90 7.29 4.74
CA GLY A 150 -5.66 7.05 4.01
C GLY A 150 -5.73 7.59 2.59
N ALA A 151 -6.62 7.02 1.78
CA ALA A 151 -6.75 7.31 0.35
C ALA A 151 -7.14 8.76 0.03
N ILE A 152 -7.97 9.40 0.88
CA ILE A 152 -8.28 10.83 0.73
C ILE A 152 -7.12 11.67 1.25
N GLY A 153 -6.47 11.26 2.33
CA GLY A 153 -5.28 11.92 2.87
C GLY A 153 -4.08 11.89 1.93
N SER A 154 -3.98 10.90 1.03
CA SER A 154 -2.99 10.83 -0.05
C SER A 154 -2.97 12.10 -0.91
N VAL A 155 -4.13 12.76 -1.05
CA VAL A 155 -4.28 14.07 -1.74
C VAL A 155 -3.43 15.15 -1.08
N VAL A 156 -3.23 15.08 0.24
CA VAL A 156 -2.38 15.98 1.04
C VAL A 156 -1.08 15.31 1.49
N TRP A 157 -0.57 14.33 0.74
CA TRP A 157 0.71 13.66 0.96
C TRP A 157 0.78 12.80 2.23
N LEU A 158 -0.36 12.32 2.74
CA LEU A 158 -0.38 11.43 3.90
C LEU A 158 0.44 10.15 3.66
N ASP A 159 0.50 9.66 2.44
CA ASP A 159 1.35 8.53 2.02
C ASP A 159 2.84 8.79 2.26
N ALA A 160 3.31 9.99 1.93
CA ALA A 160 4.70 10.39 2.12
C ALA A 160 5.00 10.60 3.61
N ILE A 161 4.06 11.17 4.36
CA ILE A 161 4.17 11.33 5.82
C ILE A 161 4.24 9.96 6.49
N TYR A 162 3.39 9.01 6.08
CA TYR A 162 3.41 7.63 6.56
C TYR A 162 4.75 6.96 6.25
N ALA A 163 5.22 7.04 5.01
CA ALA A 163 6.50 6.48 4.61
C ALA A 163 7.67 7.06 5.43
N ALA A 164 7.68 8.38 5.65
CA ALA A 164 8.69 9.06 6.47
C ALA A 164 8.61 8.63 7.94
N ALA A 165 7.41 8.51 8.51
CA ALA A 165 7.22 8.07 9.88
C ALA A 165 7.76 6.64 10.10
N ILE A 166 7.40 5.71 9.20
CA ILE A 166 7.92 4.33 9.26
C ILE A 166 9.43 4.31 9.06
N ALA A 167 9.95 5.06 8.08
CA ALA A 167 11.39 5.18 7.84
C ALA A 167 12.16 5.63 9.08
N MET A 168 11.62 6.57 9.87
CA MET A 168 12.24 7.06 11.10
C MET A 168 12.12 6.07 12.28
N ILE A 169 11.09 5.24 12.31
CA ILE A 169 10.91 4.24 13.38
C ILE A 169 11.94 3.13 13.27
N ILE A 170 12.24 2.66 12.05
CA ILE A 170 13.15 1.53 11.81
C ILE A 170 14.53 1.69 12.51
N PRO A 171 15.29 2.77 12.28
CA PRO A 171 16.62 2.92 12.90
C PRO A 171 16.52 3.11 14.43
N ASN A 172 15.47 3.77 14.92
CA ASN A 172 15.24 3.90 16.36
C ASN A 172 14.94 2.56 17.03
N LEU A 173 14.31 1.62 16.30
CA LEU A 173 14.08 0.26 16.79
C LEU A 173 15.40 -0.50 16.97
N PHE A 174 16.37 -0.30 16.06
CA PHE A 174 17.70 -0.89 16.20
C PHE A 174 18.52 -0.28 17.34
N LEU A 175 18.31 1.00 17.67
CA LEU A 175 18.99 1.66 18.79
C LEU A 175 18.45 1.25 20.18
N LEU A 176 17.28 0.61 20.23
CA LEU A 176 16.65 0.12 21.46
C LEU A 176 17.18 -1.25 21.92
N PHE A 177 17.88 -1.98 21.05
CA PHE A 177 18.47 -3.30 21.31
C PHE A 177 20.00 -3.25 21.21
#